data_AF-A0AAD7WWR9-F1
#
_entry.id   AF-A0AAD7WWR9-F1
#
_cell.length_a   1.000
_cell.length_b   1.000
_cell.length_c   1.000
_cell.angle_alpha   90.00
_cell.angle_beta   90.00
_cell.angle_gamma   90.00
#
_symmetry.space_group_name_H-M   'P 1'
#
loop_
_entity.id
_entity.type
_entity.pdbx_description
1 polymer ?
#
loop_
_entity_poly.entity_id
_entity_poly.type
_entity_poly.pdbx_seq_one_letter_code
_entity_poly.pdbx_strand_id
1 'polypeptide(L)'
;MEEISKHLCNTFALLIAFFSVCSMLILLTMAVECLLSIGYPYVYNRQVTRRRALMSHISIYVFSLLFCVMPLVGFGDYKQYQPGTWCFINLHDSSPQNKAFSLLYAALLTLAILAVVICNVVVIINLSKMYRLTRSHTICSIRSQGITQSSYHPEELDHLALLVLMTLSFLICSVPVTVRVYGGAFSSHKCVPWDEEQRDLSAIRFLSVNPIVNPWVFIIFRTSLFRKQVHKLFAKLCMSRASWTTESAPVSCRMHGTDLETAATPCASNGIHLEVTSTGGK
;
A
#
# COMPACT_ATOMS: atom_id res chain seq x y z
N MET A 1 -35.53 27.36 15.03
CA MET A 1 -34.44 27.63 14.07
C MET A 1 -33.12 27.05 14.59
N GLU A 2 -32.81 27.22 15.88
CA GLU A 2 -31.59 26.68 16.52
C GLU A 2 -31.45 25.15 16.45
N GLU A 3 -32.55 24.41 16.64
CA GLU A 3 -32.55 22.93 16.53
C GLU A 3 -32.20 22.44 15.12
N ILE A 4 -32.68 23.13 14.07
CA ILE A 4 -32.39 22.77 12.68
C ILE A 4 -30.90 22.92 12.39
N SER A 5 -30.29 24.03 12.86
CA SER A 5 -28.85 24.26 12.70
C SER A 5 -28.00 23.21 13.43
N LYS A 6 -28.42 22.76 14.62
CA LYS A 6 -27.75 21.69 15.38
C LYS A 6 -27.83 20.34 14.66
N HIS A 7 -29.00 19.95 14.16
CA HIS A 7 -29.17 18.70 13.40
C HIS A 7 -28.33 18.69 12.11
N LEU A 8 -28.29 19.80 11.38
CA LEU A 8 -27.46 19.94 10.17
C LEU A 8 -25.97 19.83 10.50
N CYS A 9 -25.52 20.49 11.57
CA CYS A 9 -24.15 20.44 12.06
C CYS A 9 -23.72 19.00 12.41
N ASN A 10 -24.55 18.30 13.18
CA ASN A 10 -24.30 16.91 13.57
C ASN A 10 -24.27 15.97 12.36
N THR A 11 -25.21 16.14 11.43
CA THR A 11 -25.27 15.32 10.21
C THR A 11 -24.03 15.55 9.33
N PHE A 12 -23.61 16.80 9.16
CA PHE A 12 -22.42 17.14 8.38
C PHE A 12 -21.15 16.56 9.01
N ALA A 13 -20.98 16.73 10.33
CA ALA A 13 -19.84 16.17 11.07
C ALA A 13 -19.80 14.64 10.98
N LEU A 14 -20.96 13.99 11.14
CA LEU A 14 -21.11 12.54 11.00
C LEU A 14 -20.71 12.08 9.61
N LEU A 15 -21.17 12.75 8.53
CA LEU A 15 -20.84 12.37 7.16
C LEU A 15 -19.33 12.49 6.88
N ILE A 16 -18.70 13.60 7.28
CA ILE A 16 -17.25 13.78 7.10
C ILE A 16 -16.47 12.68 7.84
N ALA A 17 -16.81 12.42 9.10
CA ALA A 17 -16.16 11.38 9.89
C ALA A 17 -16.39 9.99 9.28
N PHE A 18 -17.63 9.67 8.89
CA PHE A 18 -18.01 8.40 8.30
C PHE A 18 -17.27 8.12 6.99
N PHE A 19 -17.28 9.07 6.05
CA PHE A 19 -16.57 8.89 4.78
C PHE A 19 -15.06 8.78 5.00
N SER A 20 -14.49 9.48 5.98
CA SER A 20 -13.07 9.37 6.32
C SER A 20 -12.71 7.98 6.86
N VAL A 21 -13.40 7.51 7.90
CA VAL A 21 -13.15 6.19 8.52
C VAL A 21 -13.40 5.07 7.51
N CYS A 22 -14.50 5.15 6.76
CA CYS A 22 -14.84 4.16 5.76
C CYS A 22 -13.77 4.09 4.65
N SER A 23 -13.35 5.24 4.11
CA SER A 23 -12.30 5.29 3.09
C SER A 23 -11.01 4.64 3.59
N MET A 24 -10.70 4.77 4.88
CA MET A 24 -9.50 4.19 5.45
C MET A 24 -9.52 2.70 5.64
N LEU A 25 -10.62 2.19 6.15
CA LEU A 25 -10.78 0.76 6.29
C LEU A 25 -10.85 0.06 4.92
N ILE A 26 -11.41 0.73 3.90
CA ILE A 26 -11.34 0.27 2.52
C ILE A 26 -9.88 0.26 2.04
N LEU A 27 -9.12 1.35 2.23
CA LEU A 27 -7.72 1.42 1.83
C LEU A 27 -6.87 0.33 2.51
N LEU A 28 -7.10 0.08 3.80
CA LEU A 28 -6.46 -1.00 4.54
C LEU A 28 -6.80 -2.37 3.98
N THR A 29 -8.09 -2.62 3.70
CA THR A 29 -8.55 -3.88 3.11
C THR A 29 -7.90 -4.11 1.74
N MET A 30 -7.84 -3.07 0.92
CA MET A 30 -7.18 -3.11 -0.39
C MET A 30 -5.67 -3.37 -0.25
N ALA A 31 -4.98 -2.76 0.72
CA ALA A 31 -3.57 -2.99 0.99
C ALA A 31 -3.28 -4.43 1.45
N VAL A 32 -4.14 -4.99 2.31
CA VAL A 32 -4.07 -6.39 2.74
C VAL A 32 -4.33 -7.34 1.58
N GLU A 33 -5.30 -7.03 0.72
CA GLU A 33 -5.59 -7.83 -0.48
C GLU A 33 -4.39 -7.88 -1.42
N CYS A 34 -3.76 -6.74 -1.69
CA CYS A 34 -2.55 -6.69 -2.50
C CYS A 34 -1.36 -7.41 -1.85
N LEU A 35 -1.22 -7.34 -0.51
CA LEU A 35 -0.21 -8.12 0.22
C LEU A 35 -0.42 -9.63 0.06
N LEU A 36 -1.66 -10.10 0.14
CA LEU A 36 -1.99 -11.52 -0.03
C LEU A 36 -1.75 -11.98 -1.47
N SER A 37 -2.18 -11.18 -2.45
CA SER A 37 -2.02 -11.49 -3.88
C SER A 37 -0.55 -11.62 -4.29
N ILE A 38 0.30 -10.66 -3.88
CA ILE A 38 1.71 -10.60 -4.31
C ILE A 38 2.62 -11.43 -3.39
N GLY A 39 2.36 -11.44 -2.09
CA GLY A 39 3.22 -12.11 -1.10
C GLY A 39 2.93 -13.61 -0.95
N TYR A 40 1.66 -14.01 -1.06
CA TYR A 40 1.21 -15.36 -0.72
C TYR A 40 0.12 -15.88 -1.67
N PRO A 41 0.45 -16.12 -2.96
CA PRO A 41 -0.53 -16.50 -3.99
C PRO A 41 -1.31 -17.79 -3.65
N TYR A 42 -0.69 -18.73 -2.93
CA TYR A 42 -1.35 -19.96 -2.47
C TYR A 42 -2.43 -19.69 -1.40
N VAL A 43 -2.20 -18.72 -0.51
CA VAL A 43 -3.16 -18.33 0.52
C VAL A 43 -4.29 -17.50 -0.09
N TYR A 44 -3.96 -16.62 -1.04
CA TYR A 44 -4.93 -15.79 -1.76
C TYR A 44 -6.02 -16.65 -2.43
N ASN A 45 -5.63 -17.66 -3.23
CA ASN A 45 -6.58 -18.51 -3.97
C ASN A 45 -7.53 -19.31 -3.05
N ARG A 46 -7.09 -19.65 -1.83
CA ARG A 46 -7.90 -20.41 -0.87
C ARG A 46 -8.78 -19.51 0.01
N GLN A 47 -8.33 -18.29 0.34
CA GLN A 47 -9.01 -17.43 1.31
C GLN A 47 -9.86 -16.33 0.70
N VAL A 48 -9.46 -15.80 -0.47
CA VAL A 48 -10.12 -14.67 -1.12
C VAL A 48 -11.21 -15.18 -2.04
N THR A 49 -12.46 -15.05 -1.59
CA THR A 49 -13.66 -15.34 -2.38
C THR A 49 -14.47 -14.06 -2.52
N ARG A 50 -15.19 -13.90 -3.65
CA ARG A 50 -16.05 -12.72 -3.90
C ARG A 50 -17.03 -12.45 -2.77
N ARG A 51 -17.57 -13.50 -2.14
CA ARG A 51 -18.48 -13.38 -0.98
C ARG A 51 -17.78 -12.77 0.24
N ARG A 52 -16.55 -13.19 0.55
CA ARG A 52 -15.78 -12.63 1.68
C ARG A 52 -15.37 -11.19 1.45
N ALA A 53 -14.98 -10.84 0.22
CA ALA A 53 -14.69 -9.46 -0.14
C ALA A 53 -15.93 -8.55 -0.02
N LEU A 54 -17.12 -9.04 -0.40
CA LEU A 54 -18.35 -8.27 -0.20
C LEU A 54 -18.68 -8.11 1.29
N MET A 55 -18.57 -9.20 2.06
CA MET A 55 -18.82 -9.18 3.50
C MET A 55 -17.85 -8.26 4.25
N SER A 56 -16.58 -8.16 3.82
CA SER A 56 -15.62 -7.24 4.43
C SER A 56 -16.05 -5.79 4.21
N HIS A 57 -16.44 -5.41 2.99
CA HIS A 57 -16.94 -4.06 2.70
C HIS A 57 -18.20 -3.72 3.51
N ILE A 58 -19.18 -4.63 3.58
CA ILE A 58 -20.39 -4.43 4.39
C ILE A 58 -20.01 -4.23 5.87
N SER A 59 -19.11 -5.05 6.39
CA SER A 59 -18.65 -4.94 7.78
C SER A 59 -17.96 -3.61 8.05
N ILE A 60 -17.18 -3.10 7.10
CA ILE A 60 -16.52 -1.79 7.18
C ILE A 60 -17.55 -0.66 7.24
N TYR A 61 -18.55 -0.66 6.35
CA TYR A 61 -19.59 0.36 6.36
C TYR A 61 -20.39 0.34 7.67
N VAL A 62 -20.78 -0.85 8.15
CA VAL A 62 -21.51 -1.00 9.41
C VAL A 62 -20.66 -0.54 10.59
N PHE A 63 -19.40 -0.97 10.68
CA PHE A 63 -18.49 -0.53 11.74
C PHE A 63 -18.28 0.99 11.73
N SER A 64 -18.04 1.57 10.54
CA SER A 64 -17.84 3.02 10.40
C SER A 64 -19.08 3.80 10.82
N LEU A 65 -20.28 3.31 10.46
CA LEU A 65 -21.54 3.94 10.85
C LEU A 65 -21.74 3.87 12.37
N LEU A 66 -21.57 2.68 12.97
CA LEU A 66 -21.69 2.51 14.42
C LEU A 66 -20.71 3.41 15.19
N PHE A 67 -19.46 3.49 14.71
CA PHE A 67 -18.43 4.34 15.28
C PHE A 67 -18.82 5.83 15.22
N CYS A 68 -19.30 6.30 14.07
CA CYS A 68 -19.65 7.70 13.87
C CYS A 68 -21.00 8.11 14.49
N VAL A 69 -21.90 7.17 14.78
CA VAL A 69 -23.15 7.45 15.50
C VAL A 69 -22.92 7.53 17.01
N MET A 70 -21.81 6.96 17.52
CA MET A 70 -21.49 6.92 18.95
C MET A 70 -21.57 8.29 19.68
N PRO A 71 -21.12 9.42 19.11
CA PRO A 71 -21.30 10.75 19.71
C PRO A 71 -22.77 11.15 19.89
N LEU A 72 -23.66 10.72 18.98
CA LEU A 72 -25.09 11.04 19.07
C LEU A 72 -25.78 10.30 20.23
N VAL A 73 -25.19 9.22 20.73
CA VAL A 73 -25.67 8.44 21.87
C VAL A 73 -25.11 8.97 23.20
N GLY A 74 -24.30 10.03 23.17
CA GLY A 74 -23.76 10.70 24.36
C GLY A 74 -22.34 10.27 24.74
N PHE A 75 -21.58 9.67 23.82
CA PHE A 75 -20.16 9.36 24.03
C PHE A 75 -19.29 10.18 23.06
N GLY A 76 -19.19 11.48 23.31
CA GLY A 76 -18.56 12.45 22.41
C GLY A 76 -19.54 13.54 21.98
N ASP A 77 -19.04 14.74 21.68
CA ASP A 77 -19.84 15.84 21.16
C ASP A 77 -19.27 16.37 19.82
N TYR A 78 -20.19 16.74 18.94
CA TYR A 78 -19.87 17.53 17.74
C TYR A 78 -19.92 19.02 18.08
N LYS A 79 -18.84 19.73 17.76
CA LYS A 79 -18.71 21.16 18.01
C LYS A 79 -18.64 21.91 16.67
N GLN A 80 -19.29 23.07 16.65
CA GLN A 80 -19.16 24.04 15.58
C GLN A 80 -17.90 24.89 15.79
N TYR A 81 -17.03 24.95 14.79
CA TYR A 81 -15.79 25.71 14.80
C TYR A 81 -16.02 27.14 14.25
N GLN A 82 -15.41 28.16 14.85
CA GLN A 82 -15.59 29.56 14.46
C GLN A 82 -14.94 29.84 13.08
N PRO A 83 -15.63 30.45 12.10
CA PRO A 83 -16.76 31.38 12.20
C PRO A 83 -18.15 30.75 12.04
N GLY A 84 -18.30 29.45 12.28
CA GLY A 84 -19.60 28.77 12.22
C GLY A 84 -19.89 28.02 10.92
N THR A 85 -18.92 27.90 10.03
CA THR A 85 -19.10 27.25 8.73
C THR A 85 -18.76 25.75 8.72
N TRP A 86 -18.13 25.24 9.78
CA TRP A 86 -17.66 23.86 9.87
C TRP A 86 -18.06 23.22 11.20
N CYS A 87 -18.50 21.96 11.12
CA CYS A 87 -18.86 21.14 12.27
C CYS A 87 -18.04 19.87 12.27
N PHE A 88 -17.39 19.58 13.40
CA PHE A 88 -16.57 18.40 13.54
C PHE A 88 -16.49 17.94 15.01
N ILE A 89 -15.84 16.80 15.24
CA ILE A 89 -15.61 16.23 16.58
C ILE A 89 -14.89 17.27 17.45
N ASN A 90 -15.26 17.40 18.72
CA ASN A 90 -14.57 18.31 19.63
C ASN A 90 -13.16 17.81 19.97
N LEU A 91 -12.13 18.47 19.42
CA LEU A 91 -10.72 18.04 19.58
C LEU A 91 -10.09 18.39 20.94
N HIS A 92 -10.54 19.46 21.59
CA HIS A 92 -9.86 20.10 22.72
C HIS A 92 -10.70 20.18 24.00
N ASP A 93 -11.71 19.32 24.13
CA ASP A 93 -12.56 19.34 25.31
C ASP A 93 -11.86 18.78 26.57
N SER A 94 -12.21 19.37 27.71
CA SER A 94 -11.82 18.89 29.04
C SER A 94 -12.66 17.70 29.51
N SER A 95 -13.84 17.48 28.91
CA SER A 95 -14.72 16.36 29.26
C SER A 95 -14.04 15.02 28.93
N PRO A 96 -14.00 14.06 29.87
CA PRO A 96 -13.31 12.78 29.67
C PRO A 96 -13.91 11.96 28.53
N GLN A 97 -15.22 12.05 28.29
CA GLN A 97 -15.91 11.33 27.21
C GLN A 97 -15.52 11.89 25.84
N ASN A 98 -15.51 13.22 25.70
CA ASN A 98 -15.15 13.91 24.46
C ASN A 98 -13.67 13.69 24.11
N LYS A 99 -12.80 13.75 25.11
CA LYS A 99 -11.38 13.42 24.95
C LYS A 99 -11.17 11.96 24.55
N ALA A 100 -11.88 11.02 25.18
CA ALA A 100 -11.78 9.60 24.84
C ALA A 100 -12.23 9.33 23.40
N PHE A 101 -13.34 9.91 22.96
CA PHE A 101 -13.84 9.74 21.60
C PHE A 101 -12.91 10.34 20.55
N SER A 102 -12.43 11.58 20.77
CA SER A 102 -11.45 12.23 19.87
C SER A 102 -10.16 11.42 19.76
N LEU A 103 -9.63 10.94 20.88
CA LEU A 103 -8.45 10.06 20.91
C LEU A 103 -8.68 8.73 20.22
N LEU A 104 -9.85 8.10 20.41
CA LEU A 104 -10.20 6.85 19.76
C LEU A 104 -10.27 7.03 18.23
N TYR A 105 -10.86 8.13 17.77
CA TYR A 105 -10.90 8.49 16.35
C TYR A 105 -9.48 8.68 15.78
N ALA A 106 -8.62 9.44 16.45
CA ALA A 106 -7.23 9.62 16.02
C ALA A 106 -6.41 8.33 16.07
N ALA A 107 -6.62 7.49 17.08
CA ALA A 107 -5.97 6.18 17.20
C ALA A 107 -6.38 5.25 16.07
N LEU A 108 -7.67 5.21 15.72
CA LEU A 108 -8.17 4.42 14.60
C LEU A 108 -7.53 4.87 13.28
N LEU A 109 -7.50 6.19 13.00
CA LEU A 109 -6.85 6.72 11.81
C LEU A 109 -5.35 6.38 11.78
N THR A 110 -4.64 6.60 12.88
CA THR A 110 -3.19 6.36 12.99
C THR A 110 -2.84 4.90 12.81
N LEU A 111 -3.58 4.00 13.47
CA LEU A 111 -3.36 2.56 13.37
C LEU A 111 -3.64 2.05 11.96
N ALA A 112 -4.73 2.52 11.32
CA ALA A 112 -5.04 2.17 9.94
C ALA A 112 -3.95 2.66 8.98
N ILE A 113 -3.49 3.91 9.12
CA ILE A 113 -2.38 4.47 8.33
C ILE A 113 -1.12 3.62 8.50
N LEU A 114 -0.73 3.33 9.74
CA LEU A 114 0.47 2.55 10.03
C LEU A 114 0.38 1.15 9.40
N ALA A 115 -0.77 0.47 9.57
CA ALA A 115 -1.01 -0.83 8.98
C ALA A 115 -0.93 -0.81 7.45
N VAL A 116 -1.53 0.19 6.79
CA VAL A 116 -1.44 0.39 5.33
C VAL A 116 0.01 0.59 4.89
N VAL A 117 0.76 1.48 5.56
CA VAL A 117 2.16 1.75 5.24
C VAL A 117 3.02 0.49 5.38
N ILE A 118 2.85 -0.26 6.47
CA ILE A 118 3.55 -1.54 6.69
C ILE A 118 3.22 -2.53 5.58
N CYS A 119 1.93 -2.71 5.25
CA CYS A 119 1.50 -3.61 4.18
C CYS A 119 2.13 -3.23 2.84
N ASN A 120 2.08 -1.94 2.49
CA ASN A 120 2.68 -1.41 1.25
C ASN A 120 4.19 -1.67 1.22
N VAL A 121 4.91 -1.45 2.32
CA VAL A 121 6.36 -1.71 2.42
C VAL A 121 6.67 -3.19 2.24
N VAL A 122 5.90 -4.09 2.86
CA VAL A 122 6.08 -5.54 2.72
C VAL A 122 5.83 -5.98 1.27
N VAL A 123 4.78 -5.48 0.63
CA VAL A 123 4.50 -5.75 -0.79
C VAL A 123 5.69 -5.35 -1.67
N ILE A 124 6.23 -4.15 -1.45
CA ILE A 124 7.39 -3.63 -2.19
C ILE A 124 8.62 -4.52 -1.98
N ILE A 125 8.86 -5.01 -0.75
CA ILE A 125 9.97 -5.91 -0.43
C ILE A 125 9.81 -7.25 -1.17
N ASN A 126 8.62 -7.86 -1.10
CA ASN A 126 8.34 -9.14 -1.76
C ASN A 126 8.51 -9.03 -3.27
N LEU A 127 7.98 -7.96 -3.86
CA LEU A 127 8.13 -7.66 -5.27
C LEU A 127 9.61 -7.43 -5.66
N SER A 128 10.35 -6.69 -4.84
CA SER A 128 11.79 -6.46 -5.05
C SER A 128 12.59 -7.76 -5.01
N LYS A 129 12.26 -8.66 -4.08
CA LYS A 129 12.91 -9.98 -3.95
C LYS A 129 12.64 -10.83 -5.19
N MET A 130 11.40 -10.87 -5.65
CA MET A 130 11.02 -11.59 -6.87
C MET A 130 11.78 -11.04 -8.08
N TYR A 131 11.79 -9.70 -8.25
CA TYR A 131 12.51 -9.02 -9.34
C TYR A 131 14.00 -9.37 -9.38
N ARG A 132 14.66 -9.44 -8.21
CA ARG A 132 16.07 -9.84 -8.12
C ARG A 132 16.31 -11.28 -8.54
N LEU A 133 15.47 -12.21 -8.05
CA LEU A 133 15.62 -13.64 -8.37
C LEU A 133 15.44 -13.89 -9.88
N THR A 134 14.43 -13.26 -10.49
CA THR A 134 14.23 -13.38 -11.94
C THR A 134 15.40 -12.78 -12.73
N ARG A 135 15.91 -11.61 -12.35
CA ARG A 135 17.05 -10.98 -13.04
C ARG A 135 18.35 -11.78 -12.92
N SER A 136 18.61 -12.39 -11.76
CA SER A 136 19.78 -13.27 -11.58
C SER A 136 19.70 -14.50 -12.50
N HIS A 137 18.50 -15.07 -12.67
CA HIS A 137 18.26 -16.13 -13.65
C HIS A 137 18.36 -15.64 -15.10
N THR A 138 17.94 -14.40 -15.40
CA THR A 138 18.06 -13.81 -16.74
C THR A 138 19.52 -13.62 -17.15
N ILE A 139 20.43 -13.23 -16.25
CA ILE A 139 21.86 -13.09 -16.57
C ILE A 139 22.52 -14.43 -16.89
N CYS A 140 22.13 -15.53 -16.25
CA CYS A 140 22.59 -16.87 -16.63
C CYS A 140 21.91 -17.43 -17.90
N SER A 141 20.64 -17.08 -18.15
CA SER A 141 19.85 -17.57 -19.28
C SER A 141 20.13 -16.86 -20.61
N ILE A 142 20.61 -15.61 -20.60
CA ILE A 142 20.93 -14.85 -21.82
C ILE A 142 22.04 -15.50 -22.66
N ARG A 143 22.90 -16.34 -22.06
CA ARG A 143 23.95 -17.06 -22.80
C ARG A 143 23.42 -18.28 -23.57
N SER A 144 22.19 -18.76 -23.31
CA SER A 144 21.76 -20.08 -23.82
C SER A 144 20.59 -20.10 -24.80
N GLN A 145 19.58 -19.21 -24.78
CA GLN A 145 18.49 -19.25 -25.77
C GLN A 145 17.55 -18.05 -25.65
N GLY A 146 17.23 -17.41 -26.77
CA GLY A 146 16.43 -16.18 -26.86
C GLY A 146 14.92 -16.38 -26.73
N ILE A 147 14.40 -16.88 -25.61
CA ILE A 147 12.95 -17.06 -25.41
C ILE A 147 12.51 -16.61 -24.00
N THR A 148 11.51 -15.72 -24.01
CA THR A 148 10.62 -15.24 -22.95
C THR A 148 11.26 -14.51 -21.76
N GLN A 149 11.23 -13.17 -21.86
CA GLN A 149 11.15 -12.31 -20.68
C GLN A 149 10.02 -12.86 -19.79
N SER A 150 10.33 -13.19 -18.54
CA SER A 150 9.30 -13.43 -17.54
C SER A 150 8.50 -12.13 -17.41
N SER A 151 7.40 -12.06 -18.14
CA SER A 151 6.46 -10.94 -18.16
C SER A 151 5.81 -10.88 -16.79
N TYR A 152 6.40 -10.07 -15.91
CA TYR A 152 5.67 -9.51 -14.78
C TYR A 152 4.42 -8.84 -15.34
N HIS A 153 3.23 -9.26 -14.89
CA HIS A 153 1.99 -8.69 -15.37
C HIS A 153 1.98 -7.17 -15.06
N PRO A 154 1.98 -6.28 -16.07
CA PRO A 154 1.96 -4.83 -15.83
C PRO A 154 0.73 -4.38 -15.03
N GLU A 155 -0.32 -5.20 -15.03
CA GLU A 155 -1.56 -4.97 -14.27
C GLU A 155 -1.35 -5.02 -12.75
N GLU A 156 -0.49 -5.89 -12.22
CA GLU A 156 -0.27 -6.00 -10.77
C GLU A 156 0.49 -4.78 -10.21
N LEU A 157 1.43 -4.24 -11.00
CA LEU A 157 2.18 -3.02 -10.66
C LEU A 157 1.29 -1.79 -10.66
N ASP A 158 0.32 -1.73 -11.56
CA ASP A 158 -0.63 -0.61 -11.64
C ASP A 158 -1.51 -0.54 -10.38
N HIS A 159 -1.96 -1.69 -9.85
CA HIS A 159 -2.73 -1.74 -8.60
C HIS A 159 -1.88 -1.28 -7.40
N LEU A 160 -0.66 -1.77 -7.25
CA LEU A 160 0.24 -1.37 -6.16
C LEU A 160 0.59 0.13 -6.20
N ALA A 161 0.88 0.65 -7.39
CA ALA A 161 1.17 2.06 -7.59
C ALA A 161 -0.01 2.95 -7.17
N LEU A 162 -1.23 2.53 -7.52
CA LEU A 162 -2.45 3.20 -7.12
C LEU A 162 -2.62 3.19 -5.60
N LEU A 163 -2.38 2.05 -4.94
CA LEU A 163 -2.44 1.97 -3.47
C LEU A 163 -1.46 2.90 -2.77
N VAL A 164 -0.20 2.94 -3.23
CA VAL A 164 0.81 3.82 -2.66
C VAL A 164 0.40 5.28 -2.82
N LEU A 165 -0.11 5.66 -4.00
CA LEU A 165 -0.55 7.02 -4.26
C LEU A 165 -1.76 7.41 -3.39
N MET A 166 -2.77 6.54 -3.28
CA MET A 166 -3.92 6.74 -2.38
C MET A 166 -3.48 6.85 -0.92
N THR A 167 -2.50 6.04 -0.51
CA THR A 167 -1.94 6.10 0.85
C THR A 167 -1.25 7.43 1.12
N LEU A 168 -0.47 7.95 0.17
CA LEU A 168 0.18 9.25 0.29
C LEU A 168 -0.85 10.39 0.34
N SER A 169 -1.86 10.35 -0.54
CA SER A 169 -2.95 11.33 -0.53
C SER A 169 -3.70 11.33 0.79
N PHE A 170 -4.02 10.15 1.33
CA PHE A 170 -4.69 10.04 2.62
C PHE A 170 -3.83 10.58 3.75
N LEU A 171 -2.55 10.17 3.82
CA LEU A 171 -1.57 10.67 4.78
C LEU A 171 -1.56 12.20 4.82
N ILE A 172 -1.48 12.85 3.66
CA ILE A 172 -1.47 14.32 3.55
C ILE A 172 -2.77 14.92 4.11
N CYS A 173 -3.92 14.29 3.86
CA CYS A 173 -5.23 14.79 4.30
C CYS A 173 -5.51 14.54 5.80
N SER A 174 -4.97 13.48 6.39
CA SER A 174 -5.32 13.02 7.74
C SER A 174 -4.28 13.32 8.82
N VAL A 175 -3.01 13.43 8.45
CA VAL A 175 -1.92 13.74 9.38
C VAL A 175 -2.16 15.06 10.13
N PRO A 176 -2.60 16.16 9.47
CA PRO A 176 -2.88 17.41 10.18
C PRO A 176 -3.87 17.23 11.32
N VAL A 177 -4.97 16.50 11.11
CA VAL A 177 -5.99 16.26 12.14
C VAL A 177 -5.44 15.39 13.26
N THR A 178 -4.71 14.34 12.91
CA THR A 178 -4.14 13.38 13.87
C THR A 178 -3.15 14.06 14.81
N VAL A 179 -2.26 14.90 14.25
CA VAL A 179 -1.29 15.69 15.03
C VAL A 179 -2.00 16.64 16.00
N ARG A 180 -3.12 17.25 15.58
CA ARG A 180 -3.90 18.14 16.44
C ARG A 180 -4.54 17.43 17.60
N VAL A 181 -5.19 16.30 17.36
CA VAL A 181 -5.82 15.50 18.42
C VAL A 181 -4.79 15.06 19.46
N TYR A 182 -3.65 14.51 19.03
CA TYR A 182 -2.61 14.10 19.97
C TYR A 182 -1.97 15.30 20.66
N GLY A 183 -1.65 16.36 19.92
CA GLY A 183 -1.10 17.60 20.48
C GLY A 183 -1.99 18.18 21.57
N GLY A 184 -3.30 18.28 21.32
CA GLY A 184 -4.29 18.75 22.28
C GLY A 184 -4.50 17.79 23.46
N ALA A 185 -4.41 16.47 23.24
CA ALA A 185 -4.58 15.49 24.31
C ALA A 185 -3.41 15.46 25.31
N PHE A 186 -2.18 15.74 24.84
CA PHE A 186 -0.98 15.78 25.67
C PHE A 186 -0.63 17.18 26.18
N SER A 187 -1.16 18.23 25.56
CA SER A 187 -0.98 19.60 26.04
C SER A 187 -1.91 19.88 27.21
N SER A 188 -1.35 20.31 28.35
CA SER A 188 -2.10 20.59 29.59
C SER A 188 -2.79 21.97 29.59
N HIS A 189 -2.96 22.59 28.41
CA HIS A 189 -3.47 23.95 28.29
C HIS A 189 -5.01 23.95 28.36
N LYS A 190 -5.57 24.57 29.40
CA LYS A 190 -7.02 24.61 29.66
C LYS A 190 -7.80 25.56 28.73
N CYS A 191 -7.10 26.46 28.06
CA CYS A 191 -7.68 27.41 27.10
C CYS A 191 -6.97 27.25 25.76
N VAL A 192 -7.75 27.03 24.70
CA VAL A 192 -7.29 26.99 23.31
C VAL A 192 -7.20 28.43 22.81
N PRO A 193 -5.99 28.94 22.47
CA PRO A 193 -5.86 30.23 21.81
C PRO A 193 -6.57 30.21 20.44
N TRP A 194 -7.10 31.36 20.01
CA TRP A 194 -7.76 31.51 18.70
C TRP A 194 -6.93 31.00 17.51
N ASP A 195 -5.60 31.12 17.60
CA ASP A 195 -4.66 30.61 16.60
C ASP A 195 -4.68 29.07 16.48
N GLU A 196 -4.96 28.36 17.57
CA GLU A 196 -5.07 26.91 17.60
C GLU A 196 -6.41 26.41 17.02
N GLU A 197 -7.49 27.17 17.19
CA GLU A 197 -8.78 26.84 16.55
C GLU A 197 -8.73 27.03 15.02
N GLN A 198 -8.12 28.10 14.53
CA GLN A 198 -7.91 28.32 13.09
C GLN A 198 -7.08 27.20 12.45
N ARG A 199 -6.13 26.69 13.22
CA ARG A 199 -5.29 25.56 12.87
C ARG A 199 -6.06 24.23 12.85
N ASP A 200 -6.95 23.99 13.81
CA ASP A 200 -7.89 22.86 13.79
C ASP A 200 -8.79 22.91 12.55
N LEU A 201 -9.33 24.09 12.22
CA LEU A 201 -10.12 24.32 11.00
C LEU A 201 -9.34 23.97 9.74
N SER A 202 -8.06 24.36 9.66
CA SER A 202 -7.23 24.00 8.51
C SER A 202 -7.09 22.49 8.38
N ALA A 203 -6.88 21.79 9.50
CA ALA A 203 -6.76 20.34 9.53
C ALA A 203 -8.08 19.65 9.12
N ILE A 204 -9.22 20.13 9.63
CA ILE A 204 -10.55 19.63 9.25
C ILE A 204 -10.81 19.85 7.75
N ARG A 205 -10.39 21.00 7.19
CA ARG A 205 -10.50 21.27 5.76
C ARG A 205 -9.71 20.26 4.95
N PHE A 206 -8.45 19.98 5.30
CA PHE A 206 -7.66 18.94 4.64
C PHE A 206 -8.35 17.58 4.69
N LEU A 207 -8.91 17.21 5.85
CA LEU A 207 -9.65 15.96 6.01
C LEU A 207 -10.90 15.90 5.12
N SER A 208 -11.62 17.02 4.96
CA SER A 208 -12.82 17.09 4.12
C SER A 208 -12.55 16.94 2.63
N VAL A 209 -11.32 17.23 2.17
CA VAL A 209 -10.94 17.02 0.76
C VAL A 209 -10.71 15.54 0.46
N ASN A 210 -10.52 14.69 1.47
CA ASN A 210 -10.18 13.28 1.30
C ASN A 210 -11.12 12.51 0.34
N PRO A 211 -12.47 12.56 0.49
CA PRO A 211 -13.37 11.88 -0.43
C PRO A 211 -13.31 12.41 -1.87
N ILE A 212 -12.88 13.66 -2.06
CA ILE A 212 -12.73 14.30 -3.38
C ILE A 212 -11.43 13.84 -4.02
N VAL A 213 -10.31 13.85 -3.29
CA VAL A 213 -8.98 13.47 -3.80
C VAL A 213 -8.98 12.03 -4.32
N ASN A 214 -9.69 11.11 -3.66
CA ASN A 214 -9.69 9.69 -4.01
C ASN A 214 -10.07 9.41 -5.49
N PRO A 215 -11.23 9.87 -6.02
CA PRO A 215 -11.54 9.78 -7.45
C PRO A 215 -10.51 10.46 -8.37
N TRP A 216 -10.02 11.66 -8.02
CA TRP A 216 -9.05 12.38 -8.85
C TRP A 216 -7.74 11.62 -8.98
N VAL A 217 -7.26 11.02 -7.89
CA VAL A 217 -6.05 10.19 -7.89
C VAL A 217 -6.23 8.99 -8.82
N PHE A 218 -7.40 8.35 -8.80
CA PHE A 218 -7.72 7.23 -9.70
C PHE A 218 -7.73 7.67 -11.17
N ILE A 219 -8.35 8.83 -11.46
CA ILE A 219 -8.44 9.40 -12.81
C ILE A 219 -7.06 9.79 -13.35
N ILE A 220 -6.26 10.51 -12.55
CA ILE A 220 -4.91 10.95 -12.94
C ILE A 220 -4.02 9.73 -13.22
N PHE A 221 -4.12 8.67 -12.42
CA PHE A 221 -3.35 7.45 -12.60
C PHE A 221 -3.70 6.69 -13.89
N ARG A 222 -4.94 6.81 -14.39
CA ARG A 222 -5.33 6.28 -15.71
C ARG A 222 -4.48 6.87 -16.84
N THR A 223 -3.93 8.06 -16.66
CA THR A 223 -3.08 8.73 -17.65
C THR A 223 -1.72 8.04 -17.78
N SER A 224 -1.37 7.61 -18.99
CA SER A 224 -0.17 6.79 -19.28
C SER A 224 1.17 7.43 -18.89
N LEU A 225 1.21 8.75 -18.72
CA LEU A 225 2.41 9.50 -18.32
C LEU A 225 2.80 9.22 -16.86
N PHE A 226 1.83 9.14 -15.96
CA PHE A 226 2.09 8.89 -14.53
C PHE A 226 2.53 7.44 -14.31
N ARG A 227 1.92 6.49 -15.02
CA ARG A 227 2.31 5.07 -15.02
C ARG A 227 3.78 4.86 -15.38
N LYS A 228 4.26 5.54 -16.43
CA LYS A 228 5.68 5.46 -16.84
C LYS A 228 6.62 6.02 -15.77
N GLN A 229 6.25 7.13 -15.13
CA GLN A 229 7.09 7.77 -14.13
C GLN A 229 7.15 6.96 -12.84
N VAL A 230 6.01 6.42 -12.40
CA VAL A 230 5.90 5.55 -11.23
C VAL A 230 6.69 4.26 -11.45
N HIS A 231 6.56 3.62 -12.62
CA HIS A 231 7.35 2.43 -12.97
C HIS A 231 8.87 2.71 -12.90
N LYS A 232 9.33 3.87 -13.40
CA LYS A 232 10.73 4.29 -13.28
C LYS A 232 11.17 4.50 -11.82
N LEU A 233 10.33 5.12 -11.00
CA LEU A 233 10.58 5.32 -9.56
C LEU A 233 10.67 3.99 -8.81
N PHE A 234 9.73 3.08 -9.03
CA PHE A 234 9.76 1.73 -8.44
C PHE A 234 10.97 0.93 -8.90
N ALA A 235 11.29 0.93 -10.20
CA ALA A 235 12.49 0.29 -10.72
C ALA A 235 13.75 0.86 -10.04
N LYS A 236 13.86 2.18 -9.91
CA LYS A 236 14.96 2.83 -9.19
C LYS A 236 15.00 2.46 -7.71
N LEU A 237 13.89 2.42 -6.99
CA LEU A 237 13.84 2.05 -5.57
C LEU A 237 14.21 0.58 -5.34
N CYS A 238 13.72 -0.33 -6.20
CA CYS A 238 14.11 -1.74 -6.20
C CYS A 238 15.62 -1.92 -6.47
N MET A 239 16.18 -1.10 -7.38
CA MET A 239 17.62 -1.10 -7.70
C MET A 239 18.48 -0.42 -6.62
N SER A 240 18.01 0.66 -6.01
CA SER A 240 18.78 1.45 -5.03
C SER A 240 18.92 0.70 -3.72
N ARG A 241 17.94 -0.12 -3.31
CA ARG A 241 18.11 -1.07 -2.19
C ARG A 241 19.10 -2.21 -2.50
N ALA A 242 19.57 -2.36 -3.74
CA ALA A 242 20.55 -3.39 -4.12
C ALA A 242 22.00 -2.95 -3.87
N SER A 243 22.27 -1.65 -3.89
CA SER A 243 23.61 -1.14 -3.59
C SER A 243 23.97 -1.23 -2.10
N TRP A 244 22.99 -1.23 -1.19
CA TRP A 244 23.24 -1.26 0.27
C TRP A 244 23.42 -2.66 0.86
N THR A 245 23.20 -3.73 0.09
CA THR A 245 23.34 -5.12 0.55
C THR A 245 24.40 -5.91 -0.21
N THR A 246 25.17 -5.25 -1.09
CA THR A 246 26.25 -5.89 -1.86
C THR A 246 27.61 -5.41 -1.35
N GLU A 247 27.86 -5.62 -0.06
CA GLU A 247 29.23 -5.73 0.46
C GLU A 247 29.34 -7.08 1.17
N SER A 248 29.13 -8.16 0.42
CA SER A 248 29.54 -9.50 0.84
C SER A 248 29.80 -10.37 -0.39
N ALA A 249 31.10 -10.62 -0.59
CA ALA A 249 31.72 -11.68 -1.39
C ALA A 249 31.51 -11.66 -2.92
N PRO A 250 32.59 -11.57 -3.72
CA PRO A 250 32.54 -12.08 -5.08
C PRO A 250 32.29 -13.59 -5.03
N VAL A 251 31.18 -14.05 -5.61
CA VAL A 251 31.03 -15.46 -5.97
C VAL A 251 32.03 -15.72 -7.10
N SER A 252 33.25 -16.07 -6.71
CA SER A 252 34.23 -16.67 -7.59
C SER A 252 33.65 -18.02 -8.02
N CYS A 253 33.11 -18.07 -9.24
CA CYS A 253 32.97 -19.34 -9.94
C CYS A 253 34.38 -19.90 -10.14
N ARG A 254 34.85 -20.66 -9.16
CA ARG A 254 36.09 -21.43 -9.23
C ARG A 254 35.85 -22.53 -10.27
N MET A 255 36.22 -22.25 -11.52
CA MET A 255 36.55 -23.28 -12.49
C MET A 255 37.72 -24.07 -11.88
N HIS A 256 37.47 -25.30 -11.46
CA HIS A 256 38.53 -26.24 -11.14
C HIS A 256 39.10 -26.70 -12.49
N GLY A 257 40.27 -26.17 -12.83
CA GLY A 257 41.03 -26.60 -13.98
C GLY A 257 41.83 -27.86 -13.67
N THR A 258 42.13 -28.60 -14.73
CA THR A 258 43.37 -29.34 -14.92
C THR A 258 43.73 -29.21 -16.41
N ASP A 259 44.58 -28.23 -16.75
CA ASP A 259 45.97 -28.42 -17.24
C ASP A 259 46.27 -29.82 -17.87
N LEU A 260 47.04 -30.03 -18.94
CA LEU A 260 47.91 -29.22 -19.81
C LEU A 260 48.40 -30.16 -20.94
N GLU A 261 48.84 -29.58 -22.06
CA GLU A 261 49.98 -30.04 -22.90
C GLU A 261 49.89 -31.21 -23.92
N THR A 262 50.17 -30.84 -25.18
CA THR A 262 51.22 -31.43 -26.06
C THR A 262 50.82 -32.27 -27.29
N ALA A 263 51.20 -31.68 -28.44
CA ALA A 263 51.74 -32.27 -29.68
C ALA A 263 50.90 -33.09 -30.68
N ALA A 264 51.07 -32.66 -31.95
CA ALA A 264 51.30 -33.44 -33.16
C ALA A 264 50.24 -34.42 -33.71
N THR A 265 49.90 -34.18 -34.99
CA THR A 265 49.34 -35.07 -36.02
C THR A 265 50.10 -36.40 -36.18
N PRO A 266 49.69 -37.33 -37.09
CA PRO A 266 48.38 -37.95 -37.41
C PRO A 266 48.49 -39.50 -37.40
N CYS A 267 47.50 -40.23 -37.97
CA CYS A 267 47.48 -41.65 -38.41
C CYS A 267 46.66 -42.67 -37.60
N ALA A 268 45.62 -43.15 -38.32
CA ALA A 268 45.37 -44.54 -38.69
C ALA A 268 44.93 -45.60 -37.65
N SER A 269 43.82 -46.25 -38.04
CA SER A 269 43.64 -47.71 -38.09
C SER A 269 42.85 -48.40 -36.96
N ASN A 270 41.67 -48.87 -37.38
CA ASN A 270 41.09 -50.20 -37.19
C ASN A 270 40.37 -50.61 -35.88
N GLY A 271 39.16 -51.14 -36.14
CA GLY A 271 38.48 -52.17 -35.35
C GLY A 271 37.38 -51.60 -34.46
N ILE A 272 36.12 -52.08 -34.44
CA ILE A 272 35.57 -53.35 -34.92
C ILE A 272 34.10 -53.12 -35.28
N HIS A 273 33.72 -53.71 -36.41
CA HIS A 273 32.40 -53.84 -37.00
C HIS A 273 31.66 -54.99 -36.32
N LEU A 274 30.37 -54.84 -35.98
CA LEU A 274 29.42 -55.96 -35.79
C LEU A 274 27.97 -55.47 -35.99
N GLU A 275 27.64 -55.38 -37.27
CA GLU A 275 26.44 -55.89 -37.96
C GLU A 275 25.24 -56.39 -37.13
N VAL A 276 24.06 -55.79 -37.37
CA VAL A 276 22.75 -56.49 -37.48
C VAL A 276 21.93 -55.81 -38.60
N THR A 277 21.97 -56.43 -39.79
CA THR A 277 20.85 -56.82 -40.69
C THR A 277 19.42 -56.27 -40.41
N SER A 278 18.52 -55.98 -41.35
CA SER A 278 18.36 -56.31 -42.77
C SER A 278 17.11 -55.60 -43.36
N THR A 279 17.18 -55.25 -44.66
CA THR A 279 16.11 -55.19 -45.72
C THR A 279 14.96 -54.17 -45.60
N GLY A 280 14.60 -53.32 -46.58
CA GLY A 280 15.04 -53.12 -47.97
C GLY A 280 14.03 -53.62 -49.02
N GLY A 281 13.35 -52.67 -49.72
CA GLY A 281 12.68 -52.82 -51.03
C GLY A 281 11.24 -53.33 -50.99
N LYS A 282 10.27 -52.82 -51.76
CA LYS A 282 10.29 -52.10 -53.05
C LYS A 282 9.18 -51.06 -53.09
#